data_AF-A0A1M3N4S5-F1
#
_entry.id   AF-A0A1M3N4S5-F1
#
_cell.length_a   1.000
_cell.length_b   1.000
_cell.length_c   1.000
_cell.angle_alpha   90.00
_cell.angle_beta   90.00
_cell.angle_gamma   90.00
#
_symmetry.space_group_name_H-M   'P 1'
#
loop_
_entity.id
_entity.type
_entity.pdbx_description
1 polymer ?
#
loop_
_entity_poly.entity_id
_entity_poly.type
_entity_poly.pdbx_seq_one_letter_code
_entity_poly.pdbx_strand_id
1 'polypeptide(L)'
;MTEADLIGSLLPLRPAEWPSKLGRLTAEERGELAAFLVREWVEGRLEPRFLPPRASREALTSLRRQLVTTVEMLVPSAAEALSVVWKLNALDENSAGRWCWIEPWYLLDQDEDLFLMDAHFILPLLEEIGQNCPKRTYAIEIILHGIRDKVHGALFEGPLQVRETIGKYQRFVEPARRTRADGVADYIARLEELARPQKVDREGARERIAAVWRCAPPAPEQIKLEEEASEWLAPVSTSGRAEWIVINRHTGAMQGRSEGDERRRRTKR
;
A
#
# COMPACT_ATOMS: atom_id res chain seq x y z
N MET A 1 -28.98 22.79 -2.12
CA MET A 1 -27.99 23.59 -1.38
C MET A 1 -27.91 22.99 0.00
N THR A 2 -26.84 22.28 0.29
CA THR A 2 -26.60 21.56 1.54
C THR A 2 -25.94 22.50 2.56
N GLU A 3 -25.93 22.13 3.84
CA GLU A 3 -25.20 22.86 4.90
C GLU A 3 -23.69 22.98 4.57
N ALA A 4 -23.15 21.96 3.90
CA ALA A 4 -21.82 21.93 3.30
C ALA A 4 -21.62 23.00 2.18
N ASP A 5 -22.63 23.27 1.36
CA ASP A 5 -22.57 24.33 0.34
C ASP A 5 -22.54 25.74 0.98
N LEU A 6 -23.25 25.92 2.10
CA LEU A 6 -23.28 27.17 2.87
C LEU A 6 -21.94 27.44 3.57
N ILE A 7 -21.37 26.44 4.25
CA ILE A 7 -20.05 26.58 4.92
C ILE A 7 -18.93 26.71 3.88
N GLY A 8 -18.98 25.98 2.77
CA GLY A 8 -18.04 26.12 1.66
C GLY A 8 -18.06 27.50 1.02
N SER A 9 -19.21 28.19 1.01
CA SER A 9 -19.34 29.57 0.51
C SER A 9 -18.67 30.63 1.42
N LEU A 10 -18.35 30.27 2.67
CA LEU A 10 -17.62 31.15 3.60
C LEU A 10 -16.12 31.21 3.30
N LEU A 11 -15.59 30.22 2.57
CA LEU A 11 -14.19 30.17 2.17
C LEU A 11 -13.97 31.02 0.91
N PRO A 12 -13.12 32.06 0.96
CA PRO A 12 -12.68 32.74 -0.25
C PRO A 12 -12.10 31.74 -1.26
N LEU A 13 -12.33 31.98 -2.54
CA LEU A 13 -11.74 31.18 -3.64
C LEU A 13 -10.20 31.17 -3.60
N ARG A 14 -9.59 32.12 -2.89
CA ARG A 14 -8.14 32.21 -2.69
C ARG A 14 -7.77 31.83 -1.26
N PRO A 15 -7.02 30.72 -1.06
CA PRO A 15 -6.51 30.30 0.24
C PRO A 15 -5.77 31.38 1.05
N ALA A 16 -5.11 32.33 0.36
CA ALA A 16 -4.39 33.44 1.00
C ALA A 16 -5.31 34.40 1.80
N GLU A 17 -6.61 34.44 1.50
CA GLU A 17 -7.56 35.35 2.16
C GLU A 17 -8.21 34.74 3.41
N TRP A 18 -8.01 33.44 3.63
CA TRP A 18 -8.65 32.67 4.69
C TRP A 18 -8.39 33.24 6.09
N PRO A 19 -7.14 33.54 6.52
CA PRO A 19 -6.86 33.95 7.91
C PRO A 19 -7.73 35.11 8.42
N SER A 20 -7.97 36.12 7.56
CA SER A 20 -8.76 37.31 7.89
C SER A 20 -10.27 37.05 8.11
N LYS A 21 -10.81 36.02 7.45
CA LYS A 21 -12.21 35.60 7.55
C LYS A 21 -12.41 34.65 8.72
N LEU A 22 -11.48 33.73 8.95
CA LEU A 22 -11.53 32.75 10.04
C LEU A 22 -11.51 33.43 11.41
N GLY A 23 -10.81 34.55 11.55
CA GLY A 23 -10.77 35.34 12.79
C GLY A 23 -12.13 35.89 13.25
N ARG A 24 -13.15 35.90 12.38
CA ARG A 24 -14.51 36.40 12.67
C ARG A 24 -15.50 35.31 13.08
N LEU A 25 -15.11 34.04 12.97
CA LEU A 25 -15.96 32.89 13.30
C LEU A 25 -15.99 32.64 14.81
N THR A 26 -17.16 32.24 15.31
CA THR A 26 -17.36 31.68 16.64
C THR A 26 -16.66 30.33 16.79
N ALA A 27 -16.48 29.84 18.02
CA ALA A 27 -15.81 28.55 18.26
C ALA A 27 -16.55 27.37 17.59
N GLU A 28 -17.87 27.41 17.58
CA GLU A 28 -18.73 26.38 16.94
C GLU A 28 -18.55 26.39 15.41
N GLU A 29 -18.66 27.56 14.77
CA GLU A 29 -18.44 27.72 13.33
C GLU A 29 -17.03 27.31 12.90
N ARG A 30 -16.02 27.53 13.75
CA ARG A 30 -14.65 27.07 13.47
C ARG A 30 -14.54 25.54 13.50
N GLY A 31 -15.17 24.89 14.47
CA GLY A 31 -15.21 23.43 14.57
C GLY A 31 -15.91 22.80 13.37
N GLU A 32 -17.05 23.37 12.96
CA GLU A 32 -17.80 22.91 11.78
C GLU A 32 -17.02 23.12 10.48
N LEU A 33 -16.37 24.27 10.31
CA LEU A 33 -15.54 24.55 9.14
C LEU A 33 -14.32 23.64 9.08
N ALA A 34 -13.66 23.38 10.21
CA ALA A 34 -12.55 22.42 10.29
C ALA A 34 -13.01 21.02 9.88
N ALA A 35 -14.13 20.54 10.43
CA ALA A 35 -14.69 19.23 10.08
C ALA A 35 -15.08 19.14 8.59
N PHE A 36 -15.69 20.20 8.04
CA PHE A 36 -16.00 20.31 6.62
C PHE A 36 -14.76 20.22 5.75
N LEU A 37 -13.73 21.03 6.04
CA LEU A 37 -12.48 21.07 5.30
C LEU A 37 -11.77 19.71 5.28
N VAL A 38 -11.73 19.02 6.43
CA VAL A 38 -11.18 17.67 6.52
C VAL A 38 -11.97 16.70 5.68
N ARG A 39 -13.30 16.70 5.80
CA ARG A 39 -14.17 15.81 5.05
C ARG A 39 -14.05 16.01 3.54
N GLU A 40 -14.14 17.25 3.08
CA GLU A 40 -14.02 17.59 1.66
C GLU A 40 -12.61 17.29 1.10
N TRP A 41 -11.56 17.40 1.92
CA TRP A 41 -10.21 16.98 1.55
C TRP A 41 -10.13 15.47 1.40
N VAL A 42 -10.55 14.72 2.42
CA VAL A 42 -10.56 13.24 2.43
C VAL A 42 -11.35 12.69 1.24
N GLU A 43 -12.50 13.28 0.94
CA GLU A 43 -13.35 12.89 -0.18
C GLU A 43 -12.90 13.46 -1.54
N GLY A 44 -11.71 14.09 -1.62
CA GLY A 44 -11.09 14.56 -2.87
C GLY A 44 -11.82 15.73 -3.56
N ARG A 45 -12.78 16.37 -2.90
CA ARG A 45 -13.59 17.45 -3.47
C ARG A 45 -12.99 18.85 -3.32
N LEU A 46 -11.99 18.99 -2.46
CA LEU A 46 -11.34 20.28 -2.21
C LEU A 46 -10.43 20.68 -3.38
N GLU A 47 -9.68 19.75 -3.96
CA GLU A 47 -8.70 20.05 -5.00
C GLU A 47 -9.34 20.68 -6.25
N PRO A 48 -10.43 20.13 -6.85
CA PRO A 48 -11.04 20.72 -8.05
C PRO A 48 -11.66 22.11 -7.82
N ARG A 49 -11.93 22.49 -6.56
CA ARG A 49 -12.46 23.83 -6.21
C ARG A 49 -11.38 24.90 -6.24
N PHE A 50 -10.14 24.56 -5.88
CA PHE A 50 -9.06 25.54 -5.69
C PHE A 50 -7.94 25.43 -6.71
N LEU A 51 -7.83 24.31 -7.39
CA LEU A 51 -6.75 24.01 -8.31
C LEU A 51 -7.30 23.67 -9.69
N PRO A 52 -6.65 24.14 -10.76
CA PRO A 52 -7.00 23.69 -12.09
C PRO A 52 -6.79 22.17 -12.20
N PRO A 53 -7.52 21.49 -13.10
CA PRO A 53 -7.18 20.12 -13.47
C PRO A 53 -5.69 20.04 -13.81
N ARG A 54 -4.96 19.07 -13.23
CA ARG A 54 -3.51 18.86 -13.42
C ARG A 54 -2.62 19.97 -12.85
N ALA A 55 -3.00 20.55 -11.71
CA ALA A 55 -2.15 21.52 -11.01
C ALA A 55 -0.75 20.97 -10.66
N SER A 56 0.25 21.85 -10.72
CA SER A 56 1.65 21.53 -10.39
C SER A 56 1.84 21.08 -8.94
N ARG A 57 2.94 20.36 -8.68
CA ARG A 57 3.43 19.97 -7.34
C ARG A 57 3.33 21.10 -6.31
N GLU A 58 3.87 22.26 -6.66
CA GLU A 58 4.01 23.41 -5.76
C GLU A 58 2.63 23.92 -5.36
N ALA A 59 1.67 23.90 -6.28
CA ALA A 59 0.29 24.32 -6.04
C ALA A 59 -0.45 23.35 -5.10
N LEU A 60 -0.31 22.04 -5.29
CA LEU A 60 -0.90 21.03 -4.41
C LEU A 60 -0.28 21.05 -3.01
N THR A 61 1.05 21.15 -2.94
CA THR A 61 1.79 21.25 -1.66
C THR A 61 1.43 22.54 -0.91
N SER A 62 1.30 23.65 -1.65
CA SER A 62 0.86 24.93 -1.09
C SER A 62 -0.58 24.83 -0.56
N LEU A 63 -1.50 24.24 -1.32
CA LEU A 63 -2.89 24.06 -0.89
C LEU A 63 -2.96 23.16 0.35
N ARG A 64 -2.24 22.04 0.37
CA ARG A 64 -2.18 21.13 1.53
C ARG A 64 -1.63 21.85 2.76
N ARG A 65 -0.51 22.56 2.63
CA ARG A 65 0.08 23.33 3.75
C ARG A 65 -0.89 24.38 4.26
N GLN A 66 -1.55 25.10 3.35
CA GLN A 66 -2.58 26.07 3.70
C GLN A 66 -3.77 25.44 4.39
N LEU A 67 -4.20 24.24 3.96
CA LEU A 67 -5.28 23.49 4.60
C LEU A 67 -4.89 23.07 6.02
N VAL A 68 -3.70 22.49 6.21
CA VAL A 68 -3.19 22.10 7.53
C VAL A 68 -3.12 23.31 8.45
N THR A 69 -2.43 24.38 8.03
CA THR A 69 -2.33 25.62 8.82
C THR A 69 -3.70 26.22 9.12
N THR A 70 -4.63 26.16 8.17
CA THR A 70 -5.99 26.67 8.37
C THR A 70 -6.72 25.87 9.43
N VAL A 71 -6.68 24.54 9.35
CA VAL A 71 -7.39 23.74 10.33
C VAL A 71 -6.74 23.83 11.71
N GLU A 72 -5.41 23.92 11.79
CA GLU A 72 -4.69 24.21 13.04
C GLU A 72 -5.12 25.52 13.69
N MET A 73 -5.45 26.55 12.90
CA MET A 73 -6.00 27.82 13.42
C MET A 73 -7.47 27.75 13.84
N LEU A 74 -8.23 26.78 13.30
CA LEU A 74 -9.66 26.64 13.54
C LEU A 74 -9.96 25.78 14.76
N VAL A 75 -9.17 24.75 15.02
CA VAL A 75 -9.38 23.86 16.16
C VAL A 75 -8.86 24.45 17.48
N PRO A 76 -9.59 24.31 18.59
CA PRO A 76 -9.29 25.01 19.82
C PRO A 76 -8.11 24.44 20.62
N SER A 77 -7.61 23.25 20.27
CA SER A 77 -6.48 22.62 20.96
C SER A 77 -5.45 21.98 20.03
N ALA A 78 -4.20 21.91 20.49
CA ALA A 78 -3.13 21.19 19.80
C ALA A 78 -3.43 19.69 19.62
N ALA A 79 -4.20 19.08 20.52
CA ALA A 79 -4.60 17.68 20.42
C ALA A 79 -5.64 17.45 19.30
N GLU A 80 -6.60 18.36 19.14
CA GLU A 80 -7.55 18.32 18.02
C GLU A 80 -6.88 18.67 16.70
N ALA A 81 -5.92 19.61 16.70
CA ALA A 81 -5.05 19.88 15.56
C ALA A 81 -4.30 18.61 15.13
N LEU A 82 -3.68 17.90 16.07
CA LEU A 82 -3.00 16.63 15.78
C LEU A 82 -3.96 15.57 15.22
N SER A 83 -5.15 15.42 15.82
CA SER A 83 -6.18 14.48 15.38
C SER A 83 -6.67 14.79 13.95
N VAL A 84 -6.80 16.08 13.63
CA VAL A 84 -7.16 16.52 12.28
C VAL A 84 -6.02 16.32 11.29
N VAL A 85 -4.79 16.70 11.64
CA VAL A 85 -3.61 16.43 10.79
C VAL A 85 -3.50 14.93 10.51
N TRP A 86 -3.74 14.08 11.51
CA TRP A 86 -3.84 12.63 11.32
C TRP A 86 -4.98 12.21 10.39
N LYS A 87 -6.15 12.85 10.42
CA LYS A 87 -7.25 12.57 9.47
C LYS A 87 -6.97 13.08 8.06
N LEU A 88 -6.32 14.23 7.91
CA LEU A 88 -5.85 14.73 6.61
C LEU A 88 -4.76 13.85 6.01
N ASN A 89 -4.04 13.16 6.88
CA ASN A 89 -3.04 12.14 6.57
C ASN A 89 -3.59 10.72 6.68
N ALA A 90 -4.90 10.52 6.95
CA ALA A 90 -5.48 9.20 7.07
C ALA A 90 -5.62 8.67 5.65
N LEU A 91 -4.73 7.76 5.33
CA LEU A 91 -4.67 7.11 4.05
C LEU A 91 -5.87 6.13 4.00
N ASP A 92 -6.95 6.57 3.35
CA ASP A 92 -8.18 5.81 3.11
C ASP A 92 -8.24 5.33 1.64
N GLU A 93 -9.28 4.59 1.25
CA GLU A 93 -9.42 4.08 -0.12
C GLU A 93 -9.37 5.20 -1.18
N ASN A 94 -9.88 6.40 -0.86
CA ASN A 94 -9.80 7.59 -1.72
C ASN A 94 -8.38 8.15 -1.87
N SER A 95 -7.48 7.81 -0.95
CA SER A 95 -6.08 8.22 -0.97
C SER A 95 -5.30 7.50 -2.08
N ALA A 96 -5.65 6.26 -2.42
CA ALA A 96 -5.12 5.57 -3.59
C ALA A 96 -5.47 6.32 -4.89
N GLY A 97 -6.71 6.82 -4.99
CA GLY A 97 -7.18 7.71 -6.05
C GLY A 97 -6.29 8.93 -6.23
N ARG A 98 -6.20 9.75 -5.18
CA ARG A 98 -5.37 10.97 -5.20
C ARG A 98 -3.92 10.67 -5.53
N TRP A 99 -3.34 9.63 -4.90
CA TRP A 99 -1.96 9.24 -5.16
C TRP A 99 -1.73 8.88 -6.63
N CYS A 100 -2.62 8.12 -7.26
CA CYS A 100 -2.48 7.68 -8.66
C CYS A 100 -2.38 8.84 -9.68
N TRP A 101 -2.94 10.01 -9.36
CA TRP A 101 -3.08 11.14 -10.28
C TRP A 101 -2.17 12.34 -9.99
N ILE A 102 -1.45 12.35 -8.87
CA ILE A 102 -0.61 13.48 -8.46
C ILE A 102 0.87 13.21 -8.77
N GLU A 103 1.47 14.03 -9.64
CA GLU A 103 2.83 13.86 -10.20
C GLU A 103 4.00 14.31 -9.30
N PRO A 104 3.80 14.50 -7.97
CA PRO A 104 4.80 13.91 -7.08
C PRO A 104 4.22 13.22 -5.86
N TRP A 105 4.95 12.19 -5.43
CA TRP A 105 4.63 11.28 -4.34
C TRP A 105 4.69 11.96 -2.97
N TYR A 106 3.64 12.62 -2.49
CA TYR A 106 3.56 12.93 -1.04
C TYR A 106 2.10 13.02 -0.53
N LEU A 107 1.54 11.94 -0.02
CA LEU A 107 0.49 11.99 1.00
C LEU A 107 1.08 12.27 2.42
N LEU A 108 2.33 11.88 2.71
CA LEU A 108 3.04 11.96 3.99
C LEU A 108 4.58 12.12 3.82
N ASP A 109 5.28 12.51 4.88
CA ASP A 109 6.76 12.66 4.92
C ASP A 109 7.49 11.30 5.13
N GLN A 110 6.83 10.18 4.81
CA GLN A 110 7.31 8.78 5.00
C GLN A 110 7.01 7.92 3.77
N ASP A 111 7.60 6.71 3.71
CA ASP A 111 7.44 5.71 2.63
C ASP A 111 5.97 5.25 2.46
N GLU A 112 5.14 6.06 1.80
CA GLU A 112 3.72 5.81 1.47
C GLU A 112 3.48 4.50 0.75
N ASP A 113 4.47 4.07 -0.01
CA ASP A 113 4.45 2.83 -0.76
C ASP A 113 4.18 1.63 0.17
N LEU A 114 4.78 1.61 1.36
CA LEU A 114 4.57 0.54 2.34
C LEU A 114 3.13 0.46 2.82
N PHE A 115 2.44 1.59 2.82
CA PHE A 115 1.05 1.64 3.22
C PHE A 115 0.12 1.17 2.10
N LEU A 116 0.36 1.65 0.87
CA LEU A 116 -0.40 1.26 -0.32
C LEU A 116 -0.20 -0.22 -0.72
N MET A 117 0.81 -0.90 -0.17
CA MET A 117 1.02 -2.34 -0.31
C MET A 117 -0.02 -3.21 0.42
N ASP A 118 -0.85 -2.64 1.31
CA ASP A 118 -1.85 -3.44 2.01
C ASP A 118 -3.03 -3.85 1.12
N ALA A 119 -3.62 -5.02 1.41
CA ALA A 119 -4.62 -5.65 0.56
C ALA A 119 -5.91 -4.85 0.40
N HIS A 120 -6.21 -3.92 1.31
CA HIS A 120 -7.39 -3.04 1.19
C HIS A 120 -7.25 -1.97 0.10
N PHE A 121 -6.03 -1.60 -0.31
CA PHE A 121 -5.81 -0.64 -1.41
C PHE A 121 -5.81 -1.26 -2.80
N ILE A 122 -5.76 -2.59 -2.90
CA ILE A 122 -5.63 -3.24 -4.21
C ILE A 122 -6.82 -2.91 -5.11
N LEU A 123 -8.07 -2.96 -4.61
CA LEU A 123 -9.24 -2.63 -5.44
C LEU A 123 -9.26 -1.15 -5.87
N PRO A 124 -9.12 -0.17 -4.96
CA PRO A 124 -8.99 1.24 -5.36
C PRO A 124 -7.87 1.49 -6.37
N LEU A 125 -6.67 0.91 -6.16
CA LEU A 125 -5.56 1.06 -7.10
C LEU A 125 -5.90 0.47 -8.48
N LEU A 126 -6.53 -0.70 -8.52
CA LEU A 126 -6.96 -1.32 -9.78
C LEU A 126 -7.98 -0.46 -10.52
N GLU A 127 -8.94 0.15 -9.83
CA GLU A 127 -9.91 1.06 -10.43
C GLU A 127 -9.22 2.24 -11.13
N GLU A 128 -8.26 2.88 -10.46
CA GLU A 128 -7.50 4.00 -11.02
C GLU A 128 -6.59 3.59 -12.18
N ILE A 129 -5.98 2.41 -12.07
CA ILE A 129 -5.24 1.78 -13.16
C ILE A 129 -6.14 1.65 -14.39
N GLY A 130 -7.39 1.20 -14.21
CA GLY A 130 -8.39 1.08 -15.27
C GLY A 130 -8.75 2.40 -15.97
N GLN A 131 -8.62 3.53 -15.25
CA GLN A 131 -8.81 4.88 -15.77
C GLN A 131 -7.55 5.48 -16.43
N ASN A 132 -6.48 4.69 -16.55
CA ASN A 132 -5.20 5.10 -17.14
C ASN A 132 -4.55 6.26 -16.38
N CYS A 133 -4.48 6.15 -15.05
CA CYS A 133 -3.80 7.13 -14.21
C CYS A 133 -2.30 7.30 -14.60
N PRO A 134 -1.71 8.49 -14.40
CA PRO A 134 -0.29 8.75 -14.68
C PRO A 134 0.66 7.74 -14.05
N LYS A 135 0.37 7.30 -12.81
CA LYS A 135 1.19 6.32 -12.09
C LYS A 135 0.83 4.87 -12.39
N ARG A 136 0.09 4.57 -13.46
CA ARG A 136 -0.41 3.23 -13.76
C ARG A 136 0.64 2.12 -13.59
N THR A 137 1.83 2.27 -14.18
CA THR A 137 2.92 1.30 -14.07
C THR A 137 3.36 1.13 -12.62
N TYR A 138 3.50 2.24 -11.90
CA TYR A 138 3.97 2.23 -10.53
C TYR A 138 2.93 1.65 -9.55
N ALA A 139 1.64 1.95 -9.74
CA ALA A 139 0.54 1.34 -9.00
C ALA A 139 0.52 -0.19 -9.14
N ILE A 140 0.80 -0.71 -10.34
CA ILE A 140 0.95 -2.15 -10.58
C ILE A 140 2.12 -2.72 -9.79
N GLU A 141 3.27 -2.05 -9.79
CA GLU A 141 4.45 -2.48 -9.02
C GLU A 141 4.21 -2.51 -7.51
N ILE A 142 3.48 -1.52 -6.97
CA ILE A 142 3.05 -1.48 -5.56
C ILE A 142 2.18 -2.68 -5.22
N ILE A 143 1.17 -2.99 -6.03
CA ILE A 143 0.29 -4.15 -5.80
C ILE A 143 1.12 -5.44 -5.82
N LEU A 144 1.99 -5.61 -6.83
CA LEU A 144 2.84 -6.81 -6.96
C LEU A 144 3.79 -6.97 -5.77
N HIS A 145 4.40 -5.87 -5.30
CA HIS A 145 5.24 -5.87 -4.11
C HIS A 145 4.44 -6.21 -2.86
N GLY A 146 3.29 -5.59 -2.64
CA GLY A 146 2.45 -5.87 -1.46
C GLY A 146 2.03 -7.34 -1.38
N ILE A 147 1.67 -7.95 -2.51
CA ILE A 147 1.37 -9.38 -2.57
C ILE A 147 2.62 -10.22 -2.23
N ARG A 148 3.78 -9.90 -2.83
CA ARG A 148 5.06 -10.59 -2.53
C ARG A 148 5.43 -10.52 -1.06
N ASP A 149 5.39 -9.33 -0.47
CA ASP A 149 5.79 -9.10 0.92
C ASP A 149 4.90 -9.88 1.89
N LYS A 150 3.58 -9.90 1.66
CA LYS A 150 2.63 -10.63 2.51
C LYS A 150 2.77 -12.15 2.35
N VAL A 151 2.98 -12.66 1.13
CA VAL A 151 3.26 -14.09 0.91
C VAL A 151 4.61 -14.48 1.50
N HIS A 152 5.61 -13.62 1.40
CA HIS A 152 6.92 -13.82 2.01
C HIS A 152 6.83 -13.90 3.54
N GLY A 153 6.08 -13.01 4.18
CA GLY A 153 5.82 -13.08 5.63
C GLY A 153 5.15 -14.40 6.04
N ALA A 154 4.17 -14.86 5.26
CA ALA A 154 3.46 -16.11 5.51
C ALA A 154 4.37 -17.36 5.46
N LEU A 155 5.52 -17.31 4.78
CA LEU A 155 6.50 -18.41 4.78
C LEU A 155 6.89 -18.78 6.22
N PHE A 156 7.11 -17.81 7.09
CA PHE A 156 7.58 -18.00 8.46
C PHE A 156 6.48 -18.40 9.44
N GLU A 157 5.22 -18.36 9.02
CA GLU A 157 4.07 -18.90 9.76
C GLU A 157 3.78 -20.36 9.37
N GLY A 158 4.22 -20.77 8.18
CA GLY A 158 4.26 -22.16 7.73
C GLY A 158 3.48 -22.44 6.44
N PRO A 159 3.57 -23.66 5.88
CA PRO A 159 3.05 -23.97 4.55
C PRO A 159 1.54 -23.79 4.36
N LEU A 160 0.75 -23.98 5.42
CA LEU A 160 -0.70 -23.74 5.39
C LEU A 160 -1.00 -22.25 5.25
N GLN A 161 -0.30 -21.41 6.02
CA GLN A 161 -0.49 -19.96 5.97
C GLN A 161 -0.13 -19.39 4.60
N VAL A 162 0.93 -19.90 3.96
CA VAL A 162 1.28 -19.53 2.58
C VAL A 162 0.12 -19.77 1.62
N ARG A 163 -0.50 -20.95 1.68
CA ARG A 163 -1.64 -21.29 0.81
C ARG A 163 -2.86 -20.42 1.09
N GLU A 164 -3.18 -20.20 2.36
CA GLU A 164 -4.29 -19.34 2.76
C GLU A 164 -4.07 -17.90 2.31
N THR A 165 -2.86 -17.37 2.48
CA THR A 165 -2.50 -16.01 2.05
C THR A 165 -2.62 -15.87 0.54
N ILE A 166 -2.10 -16.81 -0.25
CA ILE A 166 -2.27 -16.82 -1.72
C ILE A 166 -3.76 -16.87 -2.09
N GLY A 167 -4.55 -17.72 -1.40
CA GLY A 167 -5.99 -17.85 -1.63
C GLY A 167 -6.76 -16.55 -1.42
N LYS A 168 -6.35 -15.68 -0.48
CA LYS A 168 -6.98 -14.37 -0.24
C LYS A 168 -6.85 -13.43 -1.44
N TYR A 169 -5.79 -13.55 -2.23
CA TYR A 169 -5.54 -12.67 -3.38
C TYR A 169 -6.30 -13.07 -4.65
N GLN A 170 -6.84 -14.29 -4.71
CA GLN A 170 -7.63 -14.77 -5.86
C GLN A 170 -8.81 -13.86 -6.21
N ARG A 171 -9.40 -13.21 -5.19
CA ARG A 171 -10.50 -12.25 -5.38
C ARG A 171 -10.13 -11.03 -6.25
N PHE A 172 -8.85 -10.76 -6.46
CA PHE A 172 -8.38 -9.62 -7.25
C PHE A 172 -8.04 -9.97 -8.71
N VAL A 173 -8.04 -11.26 -9.10
CA VAL A 173 -7.72 -11.70 -10.47
C VAL A 173 -8.68 -11.07 -11.48
N GLU A 174 -9.98 -11.21 -11.26
CA GLU A 174 -11.01 -10.68 -12.17
C GLU A 174 -11.03 -9.13 -12.22
N PRO A 175 -10.99 -8.41 -11.08
CA PRO A 175 -10.76 -6.96 -11.09
C PRO A 175 -9.51 -6.54 -11.89
N ALA A 176 -8.38 -7.23 -11.72
CA ALA A 176 -7.14 -6.89 -12.41
C ALA A 176 -7.25 -7.06 -13.93
N ARG A 177 -7.90 -8.14 -14.40
CA ARG A 177 -8.18 -8.31 -15.84
C ARG A 177 -9.06 -7.19 -16.39
N ARG A 178 -10.15 -6.85 -15.68
CA ARG A 178 -11.08 -5.79 -16.09
C ARG A 178 -10.41 -4.42 -16.22
N THR A 179 -9.40 -4.14 -15.40
CA THR A 179 -8.66 -2.87 -15.41
C THR A 179 -7.36 -2.94 -16.23
N ARG A 180 -7.19 -4.02 -17.01
CA ARG A 180 -6.04 -4.30 -17.88
C ARG A 180 -4.72 -4.41 -17.12
N ALA A 181 -4.76 -4.68 -15.83
CA ALA A 181 -3.59 -4.93 -14.98
C ALA A 181 -3.16 -6.40 -15.10
N ASP A 182 -2.95 -6.88 -16.33
CA ASP A 182 -2.78 -8.31 -16.61
C ASP A 182 -1.63 -8.94 -15.83
N GLY A 183 -0.52 -8.21 -15.64
CA GLY A 183 0.61 -8.68 -14.84
C GLY A 183 0.26 -9.00 -13.38
N VAL A 184 -0.72 -8.31 -12.77
CA VAL A 184 -1.22 -8.63 -11.43
C VAL A 184 -2.00 -9.94 -11.44
N ALA A 185 -2.91 -10.10 -12.40
CA ALA A 185 -3.71 -11.31 -12.55
C ALA A 185 -2.84 -12.54 -12.85
N ASP A 186 -1.88 -12.40 -13.77
CA ASP A 186 -0.93 -13.44 -14.14
C ASP A 186 -0.06 -13.84 -12.94
N TYR A 187 0.40 -12.87 -12.16
CA TYR A 187 1.21 -13.13 -10.98
C TYR A 187 0.43 -13.89 -9.89
N ILE A 188 -0.82 -13.51 -9.62
CA ILE A 188 -1.67 -14.22 -8.64
C ILE A 188 -1.95 -15.66 -9.09
N ALA A 189 -2.29 -15.86 -10.37
CA ALA A 189 -2.52 -17.19 -10.95
C ALA A 189 -1.25 -18.05 -10.87
N ARG A 190 -0.08 -17.46 -11.13
CA ARG A 190 1.21 -18.14 -11.02
C ARG A 190 1.52 -18.55 -9.59
N LEU A 191 1.27 -17.70 -8.59
CA LEU A 191 1.44 -18.05 -7.18
C LEU A 191 0.58 -19.26 -6.79
N GLU A 192 -0.68 -19.29 -7.24
CA GLU A 192 -1.58 -20.42 -6.98
C GLU A 192 -1.08 -21.71 -7.62
N GLU A 193 -0.67 -21.67 -8.89
CA GLU A 193 -0.08 -22.81 -9.59
C GLU A 193 1.13 -23.38 -8.83
N LEU A 194 2.04 -22.49 -8.41
CA LEU A 194 3.26 -22.85 -7.69
C LEU A 194 2.96 -23.41 -6.28
N ALA A 195 1.87 -22.99 -5.63
CA ALA A 195 1.47 -23.46 -4.31
C ALA A 195 0.76 -24.83 -4.30
N ARG A 196 0.36 -25.35 -5.48
CA ARG A 196 -0.29 -26.66 -5.60
C ARG A 196 0.64 -27.79 -5.12
N PRO A 197 0.10 -28.80 -4.40
CA PRO A 197 0.91 -29.95 -4.00
C PRO A 197 1.44 -30.71 -5.22
N GLN A 198 2.76 -30.74 -5.38
CA GLN A 198 3.43 -31.49 -6.45
C GLN A 198 4.89 -31.74 -6.11
N LYS A 199 5.51 -32.73 -6.76
CA LYS A 199 6.96 -32.91 -6.68
C LYS A 199 7.65 -31.75 -7.38
N VAL A 200 8.77 -31.30 -6.84
CA VAL A 200 9.48 -30.09 -7.32
C VAL A 200 10.95 -30.43 -7.56
N ASP A 201 11.37 -30.22 -8.81
CA ASP A 201 12.78 -30.28 -9.20
C ASP A 201 13.50 -28.97 -8.88
N ARG A 202 14.78 -28.88 -9.25
CA ARG A 202 15.61 -27.71 -8.94
C ARG A 202 15.08 -26.44 -9.59
N GLU A 203 14.57 -26.52 -10.81
CA GLU A 203 14.09 -25.35 -11.55
C GLU A 203 12.74 -24.87 -11.00
N GLY A 204 11.80 -25.79 -10.77
CA GLY A 204 10.54 -25.46 -10.10
C GLY A 204 10.73 -24.91 -8.68
N ALA A 205 11.84 -25.23 -8.01
CA ALA A 205 12.20 -24.62 -6.73
C ALA A 205 12.67 -23.17 -6.92
N ARG A 206 13.52 -22.89 -7.93
CA ARG A 206 13.93 -21.51 -8.27
C ARG A 206 12.74 -20.64 -8.59
N GLU A 207 11.81 -21.14 -9.41
CA GLU A 207 10.60 -20.39 -9.78
C GLU A 207 9.77 -20.03 -8.54
N ARG A 208 9.60 -20.97 -7.60
CA ARG A 208 8.92 -20.74 -6.32
C ARG A 208 9.60 -19.66 -5.49
N ILE A 209 10.92 -19.77 -5.34
CA ILE A 209 11.71 -18.81 -4.57
C ILE A 209 11.66 -17.42 -5.19
N ALA A 210 11.79 -17.32 -6.52
CA ALA A 210 11.67 -16.05 -7.24
C ALA A 210 10.30 -15.41 -7.03
N ALA A 211 9.23 -16.22 -7.07
CA ALA A 211 7.87 -15.75 -6.93
C ALA A 211 7.56 -15.18 -5.54
N VAL A 212 8.23 -15.66 -4.48
CA VAL A 212 7.98 -15.25 -3.09
C VAL A 212 9.13 -14.44 -2.49
N TRP A 213 10.03 -13.93 -3.32
CA TRP A 213 11.12 -13.06 -2.89
C TRP A 213 10.55 -11.69 -2.50
N ARG A 214 10.92 -11.20 -1.31
CA ARG A 214 10.22 -10.11 -0.62
C ARG A 214 10.01 -8.85 -1.48
N CYS A 215 11.09 -8.18 -1.87
CA CYS A 215 10.99 -6.84 -2.47
C CYS A 215 10.73 -6.90 -3.99
N ALA A 216 11.64 -7.54 -4.72
CA ALA A 216 11.60 -7.68 -6.16
C ALA A 216 12.03 -9.10 -6.55
N PRO A 217 11.55 -9.64 -7.68
CA PRO A 217 12.04 -10.92 -8.18
C PRO A 217 13.56 -10.83 -8.38
N PRO A 218 14.34 -11.74 -7.80
CA PRO A 218 15.77 -11.77 -7.97
C PRO A 218 16.10 -12.22 -9.40
N ALA A 219 17.24 -11.79 -9.92
CA ALA A 219 17.78 -12.38 -11.14
C ALA A 219 18.06 -13.88 -10.91
N PRO A 220 17.87 -14.76 -11.91
CA PRO A 220 18.04 -16.21 -11.73
C PRO A 220 19.38 -16.63 -11.09
N GLU A 221 20.46 -15.93 -11.43
CA GLU A 221 21.81 -16.11 -10.91
C GLU A 221 21.97 -15.73 -9.41
N GLN A 222 21.06 -14.91 -8.88
CA GLN A 222 21.06 -14.54 -7.46
C GLN A 222 20.41 -15.62 -6.58
N ILE A 223 19.63 -16.53 -7.16
CA ILE A 223 18.97 -17.63 -6.43
C ILE A 223 19.97 -18.77 -6.24
N LYS A 224 20.71 -18.71 -5.12
CA LYS A 224 21.57 -19.80 -4.68
C LYS A 224 20.71 -20.88 -4.03
N LEU A 225 20.72 -22.07 -4.63
CA LEU A 225 19.99 -23.23 -4.13
C LEU A 225 20.94 -24.26 -3.54
N GLU A 226 20.73 -24.55 -2.27
CA GLU A 226 21.31 -25.67 -1.53
C GLU A 226 20.33 -26.86 -1.57
N GLU A 227 20.89 -28.08 -1.63
CA GLU A 227 20.11 -29.32 -1.63
C GLU A 227 20.33 -30.04 -0.30
N GLU A 228 19.24 -30.27 0.42
CA GLU A 228 19.19 -31.21 1.54
C GLU A 228 18.23 -32.35 1.19
N ALA A 229 18.42 -33.53 1.80
CA ALA A 229 17.75 -34.80 1.45
C ALA A 229 16.37 -34.65 0.79
N SER A 230 15.40 -34.01 1.46
CA SER A 230 14.03 -33.79 0.97
C SER A 230 13.68 -32.32 0.69
N GLU A 231 14.65 -31.41 0.67
CA GLU A 231 14.42 -29.96 0.66
C GLU A 231 15.34 -29.22 -0.32
N TRP A 232 14.81 -28.17 -0.93
CA TRP A 232 15.60 -27.11 -1.56
C TRP A 232 15.64 -25.92 -0.62
N LEU A 233 16.82 -25.34 -0.39
CA LEU A 233 16.99 -24.18 0.49
C LEU A 233 17.58 -23.02 -0.30
N ALA A 234 16.99 -21.84 -0.14
CA ALA A 234 17.57 -20.59 -0.62
C ALA A 234 17.78 -19.64 0.56
N PRO A 235 19.04 -19.22 0.83
CA PRO A 235 19.29 -18.21 1.84
C PRO A 235 18.70 -16.88 1.40
N VAL A 236 18.00 -16.21 2.32
CA VAL A 236 17.50 -14.85 2.16
C VAL A 236 18.28 -13.93 3.08
N SER A 237 18.94 -12.93 2.49
CA SER A 237 19.73 -11.94 3.23
C SER A 237 18.83 -10.79 3.69
N THR A 238 18.11 -11.01 4.78
CA THR A 238 17.25 -10.00 5.40
C THR A 238 17.78 -9.64 6.78
N SER A 239 18.39 -8.46 6.91
CA SER A 239 18.63 -7.79 8.19
C SER A 239 19.46 -8.55 9.26
N GLY A 240 20.55 -9.21 8.86
CA GLY A 240 21.55 -9.74 9.80
C GLY A 240 21.16 -11.02 10.55
N ARG A 241 20.02 -11.65 10.19
CA ARG A 241 19.65 -13.00 10.64
C ARG A 241 19.79 -13.97 9.47
N ALA A 242 20.28 -15.18 9.73
CA ALA A 242 20.28 -16.22 8.72
C ALA A 242 18.86 -16.77 8.58
N GLU A 243 18.24 -16.51 7.43
CA GLU A 243 16.90 -16.95 7.07
C GLU A 243 16.97 -17.71 5.75
N TRP A 244 16.09 -18.70 5.58
CA TRP A 244 16.00 -19.51 4.38
C TRP A 244 14.57 -19.69 3.95
N ILE A 245 14.35 -19.65 2.63
CA ILE A 245 13.14 -20.18 2.01
C ILE A 245 13.41 -21.66 1.74
N VAL A 246 12.53 -22.51 2.28
CA VAL A 246 12.63 -23.97 2.21
C VAL A 246 11.47 -24.51 1.39
N ILE A 247 11.79 -25.32 0.38
CA ILE A 247 10.81 -25.99 -0.49
C ILE A 247 10.92 -27.50 -0.30
N ASN A 248 9.84 -28.15 0.13
CA ASN A 248 9.81 -29.61 0.21
C ASN A 248 9.79 -30.21 -1.22
N ARG A 249 10.74 -31.09 -1.53
CA ARG A 249 10.91 -31.69 -2.87
C ARG A 249 9.76 -32.60 -3.29
N HIS A 250 9.07 -33.21 -2.32
CA HIS A 250 8.03 -34.20 -2.58
C HIS A 250 6.64 -33.58 -2.66
N THR A 251 6.42 -32.46 -1.97
CA THR A 251 5.10 -31.83 -1.86
C THR A 251 5.05 -30.42 -2.44
N GLY A 252 6.19 -29.77 -2.70
CA GLY A 252 6.28 -28.40 -3.18
C GLY A 252 5.90 -27.36 -2.13
N ALA A 253 5.68 -27.78 -0.88
CA ALA A 253 5.33 -26.92 0.23
C ALA A 253 6.46 -25.92 0.52
N MET A 254 6.12 -24.64 0.67
CA MET A 254 7.04 -23.54 0.94
C MET A 254 6.96 -23.13 2.39
N GLN A 255 8.10 -22.87 3.03
CA GLN A 255 8.17 -22.32 4.39
C GLN A 255 9.45 -21.51 4.58
N GLY A 256 9.45 -20.65 5.58
CA GLY A 256 10.62 -19.93 6.07
C GLY A 256 11.28 -20.71 7.20
N ARG A 257 12.60 -20.63 7.30
CA ARG A 257 13.37 -21.11 8.45
C ARG A 257 14.28 -19.99 8.93
N SER A 258 14.38 -19.81 10.23
CA SER A 258 15.34 -18.87 10.84
C SER A 258 16.35 -19.62 11.70
N GLU A 259 17.56 -19.07 11.88
CA GLU A 259 18.63 -19.68 12.70
C GLU A 259 18.18 -20.00 14.14
N GLY A 260 17.23 -19.22 14.69
CA GLY A 260 16.65 -19.46 16.00
C GLY A 260 15.86 -20.78 16.10
N ASP A 261 15.29 -21.25 15.00
CA ASP A 261 14.51 -22.49 14.95
C ASP A 261 15.40 -23.73 14.88
N GLU A 262 16.60 -23.63 14.29
CA GLU A 262 17.56 -24.73 14.23
C GLU A 262 18.18 -25.04 15.59
N ARG A 263 18.50 -24.02 16.40
CA ARG A 263 19.00 -24.22 17.78
C ARG A 263 17.98 -24.97 18.65
N ARG A 264 16.68 -24.70 18.49
CA ARG A 264 15.59 -25.36 19.23
C ARG A 264 15.37 -26.82 18.80
N ARG A 265 15.62 -27.15 17.53
CA ARG A 265 15.54 -28.55 17.05
C ARG A 265 16.74 -29.39 17.52
N ARG A 266 17.95 -28.82 17.59
CA ARG A 266 19.15 -29.51 18.07
C ARG A 266 19.14 -29.79 19.57
N THR A 267 18.45 -28.99 20.37
CA THR A 267 18.30 -29.21 21.84
C THR A 267 17.18 -30.18 22.22
N LYS A 268 16.37 -30.64 21.25
CA LYS A 268 15.29 -31.62 21.45
C LYS A 268 15.60 -33.01 20.88
N ARG A 269 16.84 -33.26 20.43
CA ARG A 269 17.35 -34.57 20.02
C ARG A 269 18.26 -35.15 21.10
#